data_AF-A0A947Y8I5-F1
#
_entry.id   AF-A0A947Y8I5-F1
#
_cell.length_a   1.000
_cell.length_b   1.000
_cell.length_c   1.000
_cell.angle_alpha   90.00
_cell.angle_beta   90.00
_cell.angle_gamma   90.00
#
_symmetry.space_group_name_H-M   'P 1'
#
loop_
_entity.id
_entity.type
_entity.pdbx_description
1 polymer ?
#
loop_
_entity_poly.entity_id
_entity_poly.type
_entity_poly.pdbx_seq_one_letter_code
_entity_poly.pdbx_strand_id
1 'polypeptide(L)'
;MLNKKTKQKVIEKFRIHKNDTGSSQVQIAILTKEIKQLTKHLQEHKHDNSSRRGLLRKVEERRSLLKYFYKEDPKGYKKLAEELKLKIAKKMQEEEEEEKKKEEEVEEIENV
;
A
#
# COMPACT_ATOMS: atom_id res chain seq x y z
N MET A 1 4.07 -0.93 18.91
CA MET A 1 4.49 -1.98 17.95
C MET A 1 3.44 -3.09 17.95
N LEU A 2 3.19 -3.76 16.83
CA LEU A 2 2.23 -4.87 16.80
C LEU A 2 2.70 -6.05 17.66
N ASN A 3 1.79 -6.63 18.44
CA ASN A 3 2.07 -7.90 19.11
C ASN A 3 2.32 -9.00 18.06
N LYS A 4 3.27 -9.90 18.34
CA LYS A 4 3.64 -11.04 17.48
C LYS A 4 2.43 -11.81 16.99
N LYS A 5 1.46 -12.10 17.86
CA LYS A 5 0.21 -12.80 17.49
C LYS A 5 -0.60 -12.04 16.45
N THR A 6 -0.73 -10.71 16.60
CA THR A 6 -1.48 -9.88 15.65
C THR A 6 -0.75 -9.76 14.32
N LYS A 7 0.58 -9.59 14.36
CA LYS A 7 1.41 -9.55 13.15
C LYS A 7 1.31 -10.85 12.36
N GLN A 8 1.35 -11.99 13.03
CA GLN A 8 1.27 -13.30 12.39
C GLN A 8 -0.09 -13.55 11.72
N LYS A 9 -1.20 -13.15 12.37
CA LYS A 9 -2.53 -13.18 11.75
C LYS A 9 -2.63 -12.32 10.48
N VAL A 10 -1.97 -11.17 10.46
CA VAL A 10 -1.93 -10.32 9.26
C VAL A 10 -1.12 -11.00 8.16
N ILE A 11 0.05 -11.57 8.48
CA ILE A 11 0.87 -12.30 7.51
C ILE A 11 0.09 -13.48 6.91
N GLU A 12 -0.52 -14.31 7.75
CA GLU A 12 -1.30 -15.48 7.29
C GLU A 12 -2.46 -15.11 6.37
N LYS A 13 -3.04 -13.92 6.55
CA LYS A 13 -4.17 -13.45 5.73
C LYS A 13 -3.73 -12.93 4.36
N PHE A 14 -2.59 -12.25 4.29
CA PHE A 14 -2.16 -11.52 3.09
C PHE A 14 -0.98 -12.16 2.35
N ARG A 15 -0.45 -13.29 2.85
CA ARG A 15 0.62 -14.05 2.21
C ARG A 15 0.17 -14.61 0.85
N ILE A 16 1.05 -14.54 -0.14
CA ILE A 16 0.81 -15.15 -1.47
C ILE A 16 1.09 -16.66 -1.42
N HIS A 17 2.13 -17.06 -0.71
CA HIS A 17 2.55 -18.45 -0.55
C HIS A 17 2.85 -18.76 0.93
N LYS A 18 2.98 -20.05 1.26
CA LYS A 18 3.05 -20.55 2.65
C LYS A 18 4.15 -19.87 3.50
N ASN A 19 5.29 -19.56 2.89
CA ASN A 19 6.46 -18.94 3.53
C ASN A 19 6.64 -17.45 3.19
N ASP A 20 5.63 -16.80 2.60
CA ASP A 20 5.71 -15.39 2.27
C ASP A 20 5.61 -14.55 3.56
N THR A 21 6.68 -13.80 3.80
CA THR A 21 6.80 -12.89 4.95
C THR A 21 7.16 -11.47 4.55
N GLY A 22 7.45 -11.25 3.26
CA GLY A 22 8.12 -10.05 2.77
C GLY A 22 7.53 -9.48 1.49
N SER A 23 6.50 -10.10 0.91
CA SER A 23 5.82 -9.51 -0.24
C SER A 23 5.26 -8.12 0.06
N SER A 24 5.13 -7.32 -1.00
CA SER A 24 4.53 -5.99 -0.93
C SER A 24 3.15 -6.04 -0.28
N GLN A 25 2.32 -7.05 -0.60
CA GLN A 25 0.98 -7.18 0.01
C GLN A 25 1.05 -7.35 1.54
N VAL A 26 1.91 -8.26 2.02
CA VAL A 26 2.08 -8.51 3.46
C VAL A 26 2.60 -7.27 4.17
N GLN A 27 3.62 -6.60 3.62
CA GLN A 27 4.18 -5.38 4.21
C GLN A 27 3.15 -4.24 4.28
N ILE A 28 2.40 -4.00 3.20
CA ILE A 28 1.34 -2.99 3.14
C ILE A 28 0.25 -3.26 4.19
N ALA A 29 -0.14 -4.53 4.36
CA ALA A 29 -1.14 -4.92 5.35
C ALA A 29 -0.65 -4.69 6.79
N ILE A 30 0.60 -5.03 7.09
CA ILE A 30 1.23 -4.77 8.40
C ILE A 30 1.27 -3.27 8.68
N LEU A 31 1.82 -2.48 7.76
CA LEU A 31 1.91 -1.03 7.90
C LEU A 31 0.53 -0.39 8.11
N THR A 32 -0.47 -0.85 7.37
CA THR A 32 -1.85 -0.37 7.52
C THR A 32 -2.40 -0.62 8.93
N LYS A 33 -2.11 -1.79 9.50
CA LYS A 33 -2.53 -2.10 10.87
C LYS A 33 -1.78 -1.26 11.91
N GLU A 34 -0.47 -1.07 11.73
CA GLU A 34 0.35 -0.23 12.62
C GLU A 34 -0.08 1.24 12.59
N ILE A 35 -0.29 1.79 11.39
CA ILE A 35 -0.82 3.15 11.18
C ILE A 35 -2.14 3.28 11.94
N LYS A 36 -3.07 2.34 11.79
CA LYS A 36 -4.38 2.39 12.48
C LYS A 36 -4.24 2.38 14.01
N GLN A 37 -3.32 1.60 14.56
CA GLN A 37 -3.07 1.59 16.01
C GLN A 37 -2.42 2.90 16.48
N LEU A 38 -1.44 3.40 15.75
CA LEU A 38 -0.71 4.60 16.11
C LEU A 38 -1.56 5.86 15.95
N THR A 39 -2.44 5.91 14.95
CA THR A 39 -3.45 6.97 14.80
C THR A 39 -4.35 7.02 16.02
N LYS A 40 -4.85 5.88 16.53
CA LYS A 40 -5.67 5.84 17.75
C LYS A 40 -4.90 6.34 18.97
N HIS A 41 -3.67 5.88 19.16
CA HIS A 41 -2.82 6.33 20.26
C HIS A 41 -2.60 7.86 20.24
N LEU A 42 -2.35 8.44 19.05
CA LEU A 42 -2.14 9.88 18.90
C LEU A 42 -3.43 10.72 19.06
N GLN A 43 -4.61 10.12 18.98
CA GLN A 43 -5.87 10.81 19.29
C GLN A 43 -5.97 11.12 20.79
N GLU A 44 -5.49 10.19 21.63
CA GLU A 44 -5.42 10.35 23.09
C GLU A 44 -4.18 11.20 23.49
N HIS A 45 -3.04 10.99 22.82
CA HIS A 45 -1.77 11.65 23.14
C HIS A 45 -1.38 12.69 22.08
N LYS A 46 -2.12 13.81 22.04
CA LYS A 46 -1.93 14.87 21.03
C LYS A 46 -0.57 15.55 21.03
N HIS A 47 0.18 15.50 22.14
CA HIS A 47 1.50 16.13 22.25
C HIS A 47 2.69 15.20 21.97
N ASP A 48 2.44 13.92 21.65
CA ASP A 48 3.51 12.99 21.26
C ASP A 48 3.95 13.22 19.81
N ASN A 49 4.86 14.19 19.65
CA ASN A 49 5.43 14.58 18.35
C ASN A 49 6.37 13.51 17.78
N SER A 50 7.05 12.74 18.63
CA SER A 50 7.97 11.68 18.24
C SER A 50 7.20 10.53 17.55
N SER A 51 6.10 10.09 18.16
CA SER A 51 5.21 9.09 17.58
C SER A 51 4.52 9.59 16.32
N ARG A 52 4.14 10.88 16.26
CA ARG A 52 3.59 11.49 15.03
C ARG A 52 4.59 11.44 13.87
N ARG A 53 5.87 11.74 14.13
CA ARG A 53 6.92 11.61 13.11
C ARG A 53 7.08 10.17 12.64
N GLY A 54 7.04 9.21 13.57
CA GLY A 54 7.04 7.78 13.24
C GLY A 54 5.84 7.36 12.40
N LEU A 55 4.65 7.91 12.68
CA LEU A 55 3.44 7.67 11.90
C LEU A 55 3.61 8.16 10.46
N LEU A 56 4.11 9.38 10.26
CA LEU A 56 4.30 9.95 8.93
C LEU A 56 5.26 9.11 8.08
N ARG A 57 6.38 8.67 8.66
CA ARG A 57 7.32 7.75 8.00
C ARG A 57 6.63 6.46 7.53
N LYS A 58 5.81 5.84 8.38
CA LYS A 58 5.05 4.62 8.02
C LYS A 58 4.04 4.86 6.91
N VAL A 59 3.39 6.03 6.91
CA VAL A 59 2.44 6.41 5.85
C VAL A 59 3.16 6.56 4.51
N GLU A 60 4.32 7.21 4.51
CA GLU A 60 5.15 7.39 3.32
C GLU A 60 5.72 6.07 2.79
N GLU A 61 6.26 5.22 3.66
CA GLU A 61 6.74 3.88 3.32
C GLU A 61 5.63 3.03 2.66
N ARG A 62 4.43 3.01 3.27
CA ARG A 62 3.27 2.32 2.71
C ARG A 62 2.88 2.88 1.34
N ARG A 63 2.95 4.21 1.15
CA ARG A 63 2.65 4.85 -0.14
C ARG A 63 3.64 4.43 -1.22
N SER A 64 4.93 4.35 -0.89
CA SER A 64 5.96 3.85 -1.81
C SER A 64 5.71 2.40 -2.22
N LEU A 65 5.40 1.54 -1.25
CA LEU A 65 5.07 0.13 -1.51
C LEU A 65 3.82 -0.04 -2.35
N LEU A 66 2.77 0.75 -2.11
CA LEU A 66 1.56 0.74 -2.94
C LEU A 66 1.86 1.17 -4.38
N LYS A 67 2.71 2.19 -4.57
CA LYS A 67 3.12 2.63 -5.91
C LYS A 67 3.90 1.54 -6.64
N TYR A 68 4.82 0.87 -5.95
CA TYR A 68 5.55 -0.27 -6.51
C TYR A 68 4.62 -1.42 -6.86
N PHE A 69 3.75 -1.83 -5.92
CA PHE A 69 2.84 -2.94 -6.12
C PHE A 69 1.84 -2.69 -7.25
N TYR A 70 1.43 -1.44 -7.44
CA TYR A 70 0.58 -1.04 -8.56
C TYR A 70 1.25 -1.23 -9.91
N LYS A 71 2.53 -0.87 -10.05
CA LYS A 71 3.28 -1.06 -11.29
C LYS A 71 3.44 -2.54 -11.65
N GLU A 72 3.67 -3.38 -10.63
CA GLU A 72 3.87 -4.81 -10.81
C GLU A 72 2.55 -5.57 -11.06
N ASP A 73 1.50 -5.28 -10.30
CA ASP A 73 0.19 -5.94 -10.43
C ASP A 73 -0.96 -4.95 -10.13
N PRO A 74 -1.46 -4.25 -11.16
CA PRO A 74 -2.58 -3.32 -11.03
C PRO A 74 -3.87 -3.98 -10.51
N LYS A 75 -4.11 -5.25 -10.86
CA LYS A 75 -5.31 -6.00 -10.45
C LYS A 75 -5.23 -6.40 -8.99
N GLY A 76 -4.08 -6.92 -8.55
CA GLY A 76 -3.80 -7.22 -7.16
C GLY A 76 -3.82 -5.98 -6.28
N TYR A 77 -3.29 -4.86 -6.77
CA TYR A 77 -3.38 -3.56 -6.08
C TYR A 77 -4.83 -3.17 -5.81
N LYS A 78 -5.72 -3.22 -6.81
CA LYS A 78 -7.13 -2.86 -6.65
C LYS A 78 -7.81 -3.72 -5.57
N LYS A 79 -7.62 -5.05 -5.62
CA LYS A 79 -8.14 -5.98 -4.62
C LYS A 79 -7.61 -5.69 -3.21
N LEU A 80 -6.29 -5.50 -3.09
CA LEU A 80 -5.65 -5.22 -1.80
C LEU A 80 -6.11 -3.88 -1.21
N ALA A 81 -6.24 -2.85 -2.04
CA ALA A 81 -6.71 -1.53 -1.63
C ALA A 81 -8.15 -1.57 -1.12
N GLU A 82 -9.04 -2.30 -1.80
CA GLU A 82 -10.42 -2.52 -1.37
C GLU A 82 -10.47 -3.27 -0.02
N GLU A 83 -9.72 -4.37 0.09
CA GLU A 83 -9.71 -5.19 1.30
C GLU A 83 -9.17 -4.42 2.52
N LEU A 84 -8.15 -3.58 2.32
CA LEU A 84 -7.56 -2.73 3.35
C LEU A 84 -8.30 -1.40 3.54
N LYS A 85 -9.35 -1.13 2.75
CA LYS A 85 -10.12 0.13 2.73
C LYS A 85 -9.23 1.36 2.56
N LEU A 86 -8.22 1.25 1.70
CA LEU A 86 -7.31 2.33 1.36
C LEU A 86 -7.92 3.19 0.26
N LYS A 87 -7.81 4.51 0.38
CA LYS A 87 -8.25 5.41 -0.68
C LYS A 87 -7.29 5.27 -1.86
N ILE A 88 -7.82 4.82 -3.00
CA ILE A 88 -7.11 4.85 -4.28
C ILE A 88 -6.89 6.32 -4.60
N ALA A 89 -5.64 6.76 -4.69
CA ALA A 89 -5.36 8.11 -5.15
C ALA A 89 -5.79 8.17 -6.63
N LYS A 90 -6.77 9.03 -6.97
CA LYS A 90 -7.21 9.26 -8.36
C LYS A 90 -6.03 9.48 -9.32
N LYS A 91 -4.98 10.15 -8.84
CA LYS A 91 -3.71 10.33 -9.56
C LYS A 91 -3.08 9.05 -10.12
N MET A 92 -3.18 7.93 -9.42
CA MET A 92 -2.61 6.67 -9.91
C MET A 92 -3.44 6.09 -11.07
N GLN A 93 -4.76 6.33 -11.08
CA GLN A 93 -5.63 5.93 -12.18
C GLN A 93 -5.39 6.84 -13.39
N GLU A 94 -5.22 8.15 -13.17
CA GLU A 94 -4.84 9.12 -14.20
C GLU A 94 -3.48 8.77 -14.82
N GLU A 95 -2.48 8.39 -14.01
CA GLU A 95 -1.17 7.90 -14.50
C GLU A 95 -1.31 6.59 -15.32
N GLU A 96 -2.23 5.67 -14.96
CA GLU A 96 -2.53 4.44 -15.75
C GLU A 96 -3.12 4.78 -17.13
N GLU A 97 -4.05 5.73 -17.17
CA GLU A 97 -4.72 6.15 -18.41
C GLU A 97 -3.76 6.91 -19.32
N GLU A 98 -2.85 7.71 -18.76
CA GLU A 98 -1.80 8.38 -19.53
C GLU A 98 -0.75 7.40 -20.07
N GLU A 99 -0.31 6.39 -19.30
CA GLU A 99 0.63 5.37 -19.80
C GLU A 99 0.00 4.52 -20.91
N LYS A 100 -1.26 4.09 -20.76
CA LYS A 100 -1.98 3.34 -21.81
C LYS A 100 -2.15 4.14 -23.10
N LYS A 101 -2.53 5.42 -23.00
CA LYS A 101 -2.65 6.29 -24.18
C LYS A 101 -1.31 6.43 -24.91
N LYS A 102 -0.19 6.50 -24.18
CA LYS A 102 1.14 6.57 -24.80
C LYS A 102 1.52 5.26 -25.49
N GLU A 103 1.19 4.12 -24.89
CA GLU A 103 1.43 2.81 -25.53
C GLU A 103 0.60 2.65 -26.80
N GLU A 104 -0.68 3.03 -26.78
CA GLU A 104 -1.57 3.02 -27.96
C GLU A 104 -1.04 3.97 -29.06
N GLU A 105 -0.61 5.18 -28.70
CA GLU A 105 -0.06 6.17 -29.64
C GLU A 105 1.27 5.68 -30.27
N VAL A 106 2.11 4.96 -29.52
CA VAL A 106 3.34 4.33 -30.05
C VAL A 106 3.02 3.17 -30.99
N GLU A 107 2.05 2.31 -30.65
CA GLU A 107 1.59 1.23 -31.55
C GLU A 107 0.98 1.78 -32.84
N GLU A 108 0.23 2.89 -32.79
CA GLU A 108 -0.29 3.54 -34.00
C GLU A 108 0.83 4.08 -34.90
N ILE A 109 1.90 4.62 -34.32
CA ILE A 109 3.07 5.12 -35.07
C ILE A 109 3.89 3.98 -35.69
N GLU A 110 4.06 2.85 -34.99
CA GLU A 110 4.81 1.69 -35.51
C GLU A 110 4.07 0.93 -36.61
N ASN A 111 2.74 1.07 -36.71
CA ASN A 111 1.89 0.41 -37.71
C ASN A 111 1.63 1.27 -38.98
N VAL A 112 2.30 2.42 -39.12
CA VAL A 112 2.23 3.33 -40.29
C VAL A 112 3.56 3.34 -41.04
#